data_AF-A0A376VLE0-F1
#
_entry.id   AF-A0A376VLE0-F1
#
_cell.length_a   1.000
_cell.length_b   1.000
_cell.length_c   1.000
_cell.angle_alpha   90.00
_cell.angle_beta   90.00
_cell.angle_gamma   90.00
#
_symmetry.space_group_name_H-M   'P 1'
#
loop_
_entity.id
_entity.type
_entity.pdbx_description
1 polymer ?
#
loop_
_entity_poly.entity_id
_entity_poly.type
_entity_poly.pdbx_seq_one_letter_code
_entity_poly.pdbx_strand_id
1 'polypeptide(L)'
;MIYLLFIALPVIGLVMMYNRGNPWFAFGLTMPYASEANFERVDSLKSWHEMLANLGYFVIGLHAAAALAHHYFWKDNTLLRMMPRKRS
;
A
#
# COMPACT_ATOMS: atom_id res chain seq x y z
N MET A 1 3.52 8.73 -7.96
CA MET A 1 2.59 8.73 -6.80
C MET A 1 2.30 7.33 -6.30
N ILE A 2 1.71 6.45 -7.12
CA ILE A 2 1.37 5.06 -6.71
C ILE A 2 2.57 4.33 -6.07
N TYR A 3 3.74 4.31 -6.73
CA TYR A 3 4.93 3.66 -6.15
C TYR A 3 5.31 4.17 -4.75
N LEU A 4 5.32 5.48 -4.55
CA LEU A 4 5.66 6.06 -3.24
C LEU A 4 4.65 5.66 -2.17
N LEU A 5 3.35 5.70 -2.49
CA LEU A 5 2.29 5.34 -1.55
C LEU A 5 2.36 3.86 -1.13
N PHE A 6 2.51 2.97 -2.12
CA PHE A 6 2.54 1.52 -1.88
C PHE A 6 3.88 1.02 -1.32
N ILE A 7 4.92 1.83 -1.33
CA ILE A 7 6.16 1.57 -0.58
C ILE A 7 6.05 2.13 0.84
N ALA A 8 5.57 3.37 1.01
CA ALA A 8 5.47 4.00 2.32
C ALA A 8 4.51 3.26 3.27
N LEU A 9 3.37 2.79 2.77
CA LEU A 9 2.39 2.04 3.56
C LEU A 9 3.00 0.83 4.30
N PRO A 10 3.60 -0.18 3.62
CA PRO A 10 4.19 -1.32 4.30
C PRO A 10 5.38 -0.92 5.18
N VAL A 11 6.19 0.07 4.79
CA VAL A 11 7.28 0.56 5.65
C VAL A 11 6.73 1.10 6.97
N ILE A 12 5.69 1.94 6.93
CA ILE A 12 5.05 2.46 8.15
C ILE A 12 4.49 1.30 8.99
N GLY A 13 3.85 0.32 8.35
CA GLY A 13 3.33 -0.87 9.04
C GLY A 13 4.43 -1.67 9.75
N LEU A 14 5.58 -1.89 9.08
CA LEU A 14 6.74 -2.56 9.67
C LEU A 14 7.33 -1.78 10.85
N VAL A 15 7.50 -0.46 10.70
CA VAL A 15 8.02 0.40 11.78
C VAL A 15 7.04 0.43 12.95
N MET A 16 5.74 0.45 12.71
CA MET A 16 4.71 0.37 13.75
C MET A 16 4.80 -0.94 14.52
N MET A 17 4.89 -2.09 13.83
CA MET A 17 5.04 -3.39 14.47
C MET A 17 6.34 -3.48 15.28
N TYR A 18 7.44 -2.95 14.75
CA TYR A 18 8.72 -2.88 15.47
C TYR A 18 8.62 -2.08 16.79
N ASN A 19 7.99 -0.90 16.77
CA ASN A 19 7.88 -0.03 17.95
C ASN A 19 6.83 -0.50 18.98
N ARG A 20 6.00 -1.50 18.64
CA ARG A 20 5.01 -2.07 19.55
C ARG A 20 5.64 -2.93 20.65
N GLY A 21 6.88 -3.37 20.49
CA GLY A 21 7.67 -4.06 21.52
C GLY A 21 7.22 -5.47 21.88
N ASN A 22 6.39 -6.11 21.04
CA ASN A 22 5.88 -7.46 21.26
C ASN A 22 6.31 -8.41 20.15
N PRO A 23 6.50 -9.71 20.44
CA PRO A 23 6.71 -10.72 19.41
C PRO A 23 5.61 -10.70 18.36
N TRP A 24 6.00 -10.75 17.09
CA TRP A 24 5.10 -10.81 15.95
C TRP A 24 5.69 -11.69 14.85
N PHE A 25 4.81 -12.15 13.95
CA PHE A 25 5.17 -13.12 12.93
C PHE A 25 4.87 -12.59 11.52
N ALA A 26 5.76 -12.88 10.59
CA ALA A 26 5.51 -12.74 9.16
C ALA A 26 6.07 -13.98 8.44
N PHE A 27 5.31 -14.53 7.50
CA PHE A 27 5.71 -15.73 6.74
C PHE A 27 6.13 -16.93 7.62
N GLY A 28 5.53 -17.06 8.82
CA GLY A 28 5.87 -18.13 9.79
C GLY A 28 7.16 -17.90 10.59
N LEU A 29 7.84 -16.77 10.39
CA LEU A 29 9.07 -16.40 11.09
C LEU A 29 8.80 -15.36 12.18
N THR A 30 9.50 -15.48 13.31
CA THR A 30 9.54 -14.43 14.32
C THR A 30 10.28 -13.22 13.78
N MET A 31 9.71 -12.03 13.97
CA MET A 31 10.23 -10.79 13.42
C MET A 31 10.86 -9.92 14.51
N PRO A 32 11.84 -9.06 14.17
CA PRO A 32 12.44 -8.16 15.14
C PRO A 32 11.43 -7.15 15.69
N TYR A 33 11.58 -6.82 16.97
CA TYR A 33 10.81 -5.79 17.67
C TYR A 33 11.74 -5.05 18.64
N ALA A 34 11.38 -3.82 18.99
CA ALA A 34 12.13 -3.05 19.99
C ALA A 34 12.04 -3.71 21.37
N SER A 35 13.10 -3.63 22.17
CA SER A 35 13.10 -4.19 23.54
C SER A 35 12.08 -3.50 24.46
N GLU A 36 11.78 -2.24 24.21
CA GLU A 36 10.78 -1.45 24.92
C GLU A 36 9.79 -0.84 23.92
N ALA A 37 8.52 -0.77 24.32
CA ALA A 37 7.47 -0.20 23.48
C ALA A 37 7.52 1.34 23.48
N ASN A 38 7.26 1.94 22.31
CA ASN A 38 7.05 3.38 22.17
C ASN A 38 5.63 3.64 21.64
N PHE A 39 4.67 3.78 22.55
CA PHE A 39 3.25 3.90 22.20
C PHE A 39 2.90 5.22 21.51
N GLU A 40 3.55 6.33 21.90
CA GLU A 40 3.37 7.63 21.23
C GLU A 40 3.68 7.52 19.73
N ARG A 41 4.81 6.86 19.40
CA ARG A 41 5.20 6.64 18.01
C ARG A 41 4.27 5.66 17.30
N VAL A 42 3.83 4.60 17.99
CA VAL A 42 2.87 3.63 17.43
C VAL A 42 1.56 4.31 17.05
N ASP A 43 1.00 5.16 17.91
CA ASP A 43 -0.26 5.85 17.66
C ASP A 43 -0.14 6.83 16.48
N SER A 44 0.96 7.58 16.41
CA SER A 44 1.25 8.45 15.27
C SER A 44 1.37 7.64 13.96
N LEU A 45 2.17 6.57 13.95
CA LEU A 45 2.35 5.72 12.78
C LEU A 45 1.05 5.05 12.35
N LYS A 46 0.23 4.61 13.29
CA LYS A 46 -1.08 4.01 13.02
C LYS A 46 -2.00 5.01 12.33
N SER A 47 -2.08 6.24 12.83
CA SER A 47 -2.88 7.32 12.22
C SER A 47 -2.44 7.60 10.79
N TRP A 48 -1.13 7.74 10.56
CA TRP A 48 -0.58 7.92 9.21
C TRP A 48 -0.84 6.72 8.30
N HIS A 49 -0.68 5.49 8.80
CA HIS A 49 -0.93 4.28 8.03
C HIS A 49 -2.39 4.17 7.59
N GLU A 50 -3.33 4.44 8.50
CA GLU A 50 -4.77 4.43 8.22
C GLU A 50 -5.15 5.50 7.19
N MET A 51 -4.66 6.74 7.38
CA MET A 51 -4.90 7.82 6.44
C MET A 51 -4.38 7.50 5.04
N LEU A 52 -3.13 7.00 4.93
CA LEU A 52 -2.53 6.62 3.65
C LEU A 52 -3.22 5.40 3.02
N ALA A 53 -3.74 4.47 3.82
CA ALA A 53 -4.46 3.31 3.30
C ALA A 53 -5.81 3.74 2.69
N ASN A 54 -6.53 4.64 3.37
CA ASN A 54 -7.76 5.23 2.85
C ASN A 54 -7.51 6.05 1.58
N LEU A 55 -6.43 6.85 1.55
CA LEU A 55 -6.00 7.54 0.34
C LEU A 55 -5.65 6.54 -0.78
N GLY A 56 -5.06 5.39 -0.44
CA GLY A 56 -4.76 4.30 -1.36
C GLY A 56 -5.98 3.79 -2.11
N TYR A 57 -7.12 3.61 -1.44
CA TYR A 57 -8.37 3.22 -2.12
C TYR A 57 -8.79 4.24 -3.17
N PHE A 58 -8.73 5.52 -2.84
CA PHE A 58 -9.07 6.59 -3.79
C PHE A 58 -8.11 6.62 -4.98
N VAL A 59 -6.79 6.51 -4.73
CA VAL A 59 -5.77 6.51 -5.78
C VAL A 59 -5.91 5.30 -6.71
N ILE A 60 -6.13 4.09 -6.18
CA ILE A 60 -6.39 2.90 -6.99
C ILE A 60 -7.68 3.09 -7.80
N GLY A 61 -8.74 3.60 -7.16
CA GLY A 61 -10.03 3.85 -7.82
C GLY A 61 -9.88 4.78 -9.02
N LEU A 62 -9.20 5.92 -8.85
CA LEU A 62 -8.90 6.83 -9.95
C LEU A 62 -8.03 6.20 -11.03
N HIS A 63 -7.00 5.44 -10.64
CA HIS A 63 -6.12 4.76 -11.59
C HIS A 63 -6.88 3.74 -12.45
N ALA A 64 -7.70 2.91 -11.82
CA ALA A 64 -8.54 1.93 -12.51
C ALA A 64 -9.61 2.61 -13.38
N ALA A 65 -10.29 3.64 -12.86
CA ALA A 65 -11.27 4.41 -13.62
C ALA A 65 -10.66 5.07 -14.86
N ALA A 66 -9.47 5.65 -14.74
CA ALA A 66 -8.72 6.21 -15.88
C ALA A 66 -8.40 5.12 -16.92
N ALA A 67 -7.90 3.95 -16.48
CA ALA A 67 -7.63 2.83 -17.38
C ALA A 67 -8.89 2.36 -18.13
N LEU A 68 -10.05 2.33 -17.45
CA LEU A 68 -11.34 2.00 -18.06
C LEU A 68 -11.81 3.09 -19.03
N ALA A 69 -11.63 4.38 -18.71
CA ALA A 69 -11.95 5.47 -19.62
C ALA A 69 -11.09 5.42 -20.88
N HIS A 70 -9.77 5.18 -20.75
CA HIS A 70 -8.86 4.92 -21.87
C HIS A 70 -9.33 3.75 -22.73
N HIS A 71 -9.77 2.66 -22.11
CA HIS A 71 -10.19 1.48 -22.86
C HIS A 71 -11.56 1.63 -23.54
N TYR A 72 -12.58 2.14 -22.84
CA TYR A 72 -13.97 2.13 -23.32
C TYR A 72 -14.41 3.43 -23.99
N PHE A 73 -13.92 4.57 -23.51
CA PHE A 73 -14.31 5.88 -24.04
C PHE A 73 -13.33 6.35 -25.13
N TRP A 74 -12.04 6.44 -24.81
CA TRP A 74 -11.01 6.86 -25.77
C TRP A 74 -10.59 5.75 -26.74
N LYS A 75 -10.88 4.48 -26.40
CA LYS A 75 -10.59 3.30 -27.22
C LYS A 75 -9.12 3.19 -27.64
N ASP A 76 -8.22 3.61 -26.74
CA ASP A 76 -6.79 3.40 -26.94
C ASP A 76 -6.32 2.06 -26.32
N ASN A 77 -5.04 1.76 -26.53
CA ASN A 77 -4.45 0.50 -26.09
C ASN A 77 -3.79 0.57 -24.70
N THR A 78 -4.05 1.59 -23.89
CA THR A 78 -3.41 1.78 -22.56
C THR A 78 -3.60 0.56 -21.66
N LEU A 79 -4.84 0.09 -21.48
CA LEU A 79 -5.13 -1.08 -20.67
C LEU A 79 -4.59 -2.38 -21.31
N LEU A 80 -4.72 -2.52 -22.63
CA LEU A 80 -4.27 -3.71 -23.36
C LEU A 80 -2.75 -3.92 -23.24
N ARG A 81 -1.95 -2.86 -23.15
CA ARG A 81 -0.50 -2.94 -22.91
C ARG A 81 -0.14 -3.54 -21.53
N MET A 82 -1.08 -3.58 -20.59
CA MET A 82 -0.89 -4.16 -19.25
C MET A 82 -1.58 -5.53 -19.10
N MET A 83 -2.29 -6.02 -20.13
CA MET A 83 -2.94 -7.32 -20.09
C MET A 83 -1.98 -8.45 -20.51
N PRO A 84 -2.03 -9.63 -19.85
CA PRO A 84 -1.14 -10.75 -20.17
C PRO A 84 -1.44 -11.39 -21.52
N ARG A 85 -2.68 -11.26 -22.03
CA ARG A 85 -3.06 -11.73 -23.36
C ARG A 85 -2.84 -10.63 -24.38
N LYS A 86 -2.07 -10.92 -25.43
CA LYS A 86 -2.03 -10.07 -26.63
C LYS A 86 -3.38 -10.13 -27.34
N ARG A 87 -4.16 -9.06 -27.27
CA ARG A 87 -5.20 -8.73 -28.25
C ARG A 87 -4.69 -7.53 -29.04
N SER A 88 -4.49 -7.72 -30.35
CA SER A 88 -4.11 -6.66 -31.28
C SER A 88 -5.26 -5.69 -31.50
#